data_AF-C1BT44-F1
#
_entry.id   AF-C1BT44-F1
#
_cell.length_a   1.000
_cell.length_b   1.000
_cell.length_c   1.000
_cell.angle_alpha   90.00
_cell.angle_beta   90.00
_cell.angle_gamma   90.00
#
_symmetry.space_group_name_H-M   'P 1'
#
loop_
_entity.id
_entity.type
_entity.pdbx_description
1 polymer ?
#
loop_
_entity_poly.entity_id
_entity_poly.type
_entity_poly.pdbx_seq_one_letter_code
_entity_poly.pdbx_strand_id
1 'polypeptide(L)'
;MGHLEFGNLTKIRGTTYYSLSPMEQRAFAGAFTNGLPNLFRRFKRNVVFIAPPFITSYLIWDWGEKSYEQFQRKKKDQYSHES
;
A
#
# COMPACT_ATOMS: atom_id res chain seq x y z
N MET A 1 -25.70 24.58 1.15
CA MET A 1 -25.26 23.76 2.31
C MET A 1 -23.92 24.33 2.75
N GLY A 2 -23.84 24.88 3.96
CA GLY A 2 -22.86 25.90 4.35
C GLY A 2 -21.41 25.43 4.42
N HIS A 3 -20.50 26.24 3.87
CA HIS A 3 -19.05 26.04 3.96
C HIS A 3 -18.54 26.51 5.34
N LEU A 4 -17.61 25.75 5.92
CA LEU A 4 -17.01 26.11 7.20
C LEU A 4 -15.90 27.14 6.98
N GLU A 5 -15.97 28.27 7.66
CA GLU A 5 -14.97 29.34 7.62
C GLU A 5 -14.25 29.48 8.96
N PHE A 6 -13.00 29.96 8.93
CA PHE A 6 -12.26 30.28 10.15
C PHE A 6 -13.07 31.26 11.02
N GLY A 7 -13.29 30.89 12.27
CA GLY A 7 -14.19 31.61 13.20
C GLY A 7 -15.56 30.95 13.39
N ASN A 8 -16.06 30.18 12.41
CA ASN A 8 -17.35 29.47 12.45
C ASN A 8 -17.21 27.94 12.29
N LEU A 9 -16.07 27.38 12.73
CA LEU A 9 -15.77 25.96 12.61
C LEU A 9 -16.52 25.13 13.65
N THR A 10 -16.24 25.40 14.92
CA THR A 10 -16.78 24.66 16.06
C THR A 10 -16.48 25.42 17.35
N LYS A 11 -17.18 25.08 18.43
CA LYS A 11 -17.00 25.68 19.75
C LYS A 11 -16.12 24.78 20.62
N ILE A 12 -14.88 25.21 20.88
CA ILE A 12 -13.92 24.53 21.76
C ILE A 12 -13.73 25.39 23.02
N ARG A 13 -13.68 24.77 24.21
CA ARG A 13 -13.49 25.46 25.49
C ARG A 13 -12.49 24.68 26.35
N GLY A 14 -11.59 25.39 27.04
CA GLY A 14 -10.70 24.80 28.06
C GLY A 14 -9.48 24.03 27.52
N THR A 15 -9.08 24.23 26.27
CA THR A 15 -7.89 23.59 25.69
C THR A 15 -6.77 24.61 25.48
N THR A 16 -5.59 24.34 26.05
CA THR A 16 -4.38 25.15 25.86
C THR A 16 -3.41 24.39 24.97
N TYR A 17 -2.86 25.07 23.97
CA TYR A 17 -1.88 24.52 23.04
C TYR A 17 -0.53 25.23 23.23
N TYR A 18 0.56 24.46 23.17
CA TYR A 18 1.92 24.98 23.24
C TYR A 18 2.67 24.57 21.98
N SER A 19 3.45 25.50 21.43
CA SER A 19 4.25 25.28 20.22
C SER A 19 5.60 25.98 20.35
N LEU A 20 6.64 25.38 19.78
CA LEU A 20 7.98 25.96 19.68
C LEU A 20 8.19 26.57 18.29
N SER A 21 8.99 27.64 18.17
CA SER A 21 9.33 28.23 16.88
C SER A 21 10.01 27.20 15.96
N PRO A 22 9.71 27.17 14.65
CA PRO A 22 10.36 26.25 13.72
C PRO A 22 11.89 26.39 13.67
N MET A 23 12.41 27.60 13.92
CA MET A 23 13.86 27.88 13.95
C MET A 23 14.57 27.24 15.15
N GLU A 24 13.82 26.89 16.19
CA GLU A 24 14.33 26.27 17.41
C GLU A 24 14.09 24.74 17.41
N GLN A 25 13.35 24.22 16.44
CA GLN A 25 13.05 22.80 16.29
C GLN A 25 14.07 22.09 15.38
N ARG A 26 14.26 20.79 15.62
CA ARG A 26 15.05 19.93 14.73
C ARG A 26 14.11 19.27 13.73
N ALA A 27 14.27 19.54 12.44
CA ALA A 27 13.39 19.05 11.38
C ALA A 27 13.25 17.51 11.31
N PHE A 28 14.32 16.77 11.62
CA PHE A 28 14.36 15.30 11.59
C PHE A 28 14.52 14.68 12.98
N ALA A 29 14.02 15.35 14.02
CA ALA A 29 14.06 14.83 15.38
C ALA A 29 13.47 13.42 15.45
N GLY A 30 14.27 12.45 15.90
CA GLY A 30 13.82 11.07 16.09
C GLY A 30 13.47 10.31 14.80
N ALA A 31 13.97 10.72 13.63
CA ALA A 31 13.69 10.04 12.37
C ALA A 31 14.02 8.53 12.40
N PHE A 32 15.19 8.17 12.95
CA PHE A 32 15.59 6.76 13.09
C PHE A 32 15.04 6.09 14.35
N THR A 33 15.03 6.79 15.48
CA THR A 33 14.63 6.21 16.77
C THR A 33 13.13 6.00 16.89
N ASN A 34 12.32 6.97 16.45
CA ASN A 34 10.86 6.92 16.53
C ASN A 34 10.23 6.73 15.14
N GLY A 35 10.79 7.35 14.11
CA GLY A 35 10.25 7.32 12.75
C GLY A 35 10.27 5.92 12.14
N LEU A 36 11.42 5.23 12.14
CA LEU A 36 11.51 3.87 11.58
C LEU A 36 10.63 2.85 12.30
N PRO A 37 10.62 2.75 13.65
CA PRO A 37 9.70 1.84 14.33
C PRO A 37 8.23 2.16 14.06
N ASN A 38 7.86 3.45 13.98
CA ASN A 38 6.50 3.85 13.65
C ASN A 38 6.13 3.53 12.20
N LEU A 39 7.06 3.69 11.25
CA LEU A 39 6.88 3.29 9.87
C LEU A 39 6.64 1.79 9.77
N PHE A 40 7.46 0.97 10.43
CA PHE A 40 7.31 -0.48 10.44
C PHE A 40 5.98 -0.91 11.08
N ARG A 41 5.60 -0.29 12.20
CA ARG A 41 4.29 -0.50 12.85
C ARG A 41 3.13 -0.19 11.88
N ARG A 42 3.22 0.91 11.12
CA ARG A 42 2.21 1.28 10.12
C ARG A 42 2.20 0.31 8.94
N PHE A 43 3.36 -0.10 8.45
CA PHE A 43 3.48 -1.05 7.34
C PHE A 43 2.84 -2.39 7.70
N LYS A 44 3.19 -2.98 8.85
CA LYS A 44 2.64 -4.26 9.31
C LYS A 44 1.12 -4.28 9.42
N ARG A 45 0.50 -3.16 9.80
CA ARG A 45 -0.97 -3.09 9.89
C ARG A 45 -1.66 -3.17 8.53
N ASN A 46 -1.02 -2.65 7.48
CA ASN A 46 -1.62 -2.57 6.15
C ASN A 46 -1.23 -3.75 5.26
N VAL A 47 -0.02 -4.31 5.44
CA VAL A 47 0.50 -5.37 4.57
C VAL A 47 -0.42 -6.60 4.53
N VAL A 48 -1.12 -6.91 5.62
CA VAL A 48 -2.05 -8.06 5.68
C VAL A 48 -3.25 -7.89 4.74
N PHE A 49 -3.69 -6.65 4.49
CA PHE A 49 -4.82 -6.39 3.59
C PHE A 49 -4.37 -6.14 2.16
N ILE A 50 -3.17 -5.56 2.00
CA ILE A 50 -2.62 -5.17 0.71
C ILE A 50 -1.95 -6.37 0.03
N ALA A 51 -1.12 -7.13 0.74
CA ALA A 51 -0.31 -8.19 0.13
C ALA A 51 -1.13 -9.33 -0.50
N PRO A 52 -2.21 -9.85 0.12
CA PRO A 52 -2.94 -10.98 -0.47
C PRO A 52 -3.46 -10.72 -1.90
N PRO A 53 -4.21 -9.63 -2.20
CA PRO A 53 -4.68 -9.41 -3.56
C PRO A 53 -3.54 -9.20 -4.57
N PHE A 54 -2.43 -8.56 -4.18
CA PHE A 54 -1.27 -8.41 -5.06
C PHE A 54 -0.59 -9.75 -5.36
N ILE A 55 -0.38 -10.58 -4.33
CA ILE A 55 0.20 -11.92 -4.50
C ILE A 55 -0.70 -12.78 -5.37
N THR A 56 -2.01 -12.81 -5.08
CA THR A 56 -2.98 -13.56 -5.89
C THR A 56 -2.98 -13.11 -7.34
N SER A 57 -2.99 -11.80 -7.59
CA SER A 57 -2.97 -11.26 -8.95
C SER A 57 -1.69 -11.67 -9.71
N TYR A 58 -0.54 -11.62 -9.04
CA TYR A 58 0.73 -12.05 -9.61
C TYR A 58 0.72 -13.55 -9.97
N LEU A 59 0.19 -14.39 -9.08
CA LEU A 59 0.09 -15.83 -9.31
C LEU A 59 -0.85 -16.17 -10.48
N ILE A 60 -1.97 -15.46 -10.60
CA ILE A 60 -2.90 -15.62 -11.75
C ILE A 60 -2.20 -15.25 -13.05
N TRP A 61 -1.45 -14.15 -13.05
CA TRP A 61 -0.69 -13.70 -14.22
C TRP A 61 0.37 -14.73 -14.65
N ASP A 62 1.22 -15.18 -13.72
CA ASP A 62 2.25 -16.18 -13.97
C ASP A 62 1.67 -17.51 -14.47
N TRP A 63 0.55 -17.95 -13.88
CA TRP A 63 -0.15 -19.14 -14.35
C TRP A 63 -0.71 -18.96 -15.77
N GLY A 64 -1.28 -17.79 -16.06
CA GLY A 64 -1.86 -17.47 -17.37
C GLY A 64 -0.81 -17.46 -18.48
N GLU A 65 0.35 -16.84 -18.23
CA GLU A 65 1.46 -16.79 -19.18
C GLU A 65 2.01 -18.19 -19.48
N LYS A 66 2.28 -18.99 -18.44
CA LYS A 66 2.75 -20.38 -18.60
C LYS A 66 1.74 -21.26 -19.33
N SER A 67 0.45 -21.13 -19.02
CA SER A 67 -0.60 -21.91 -19.68
C SER A 67 -0.72 -21.54 -21.15
N TYR A 68 -0.67 -20.24 -21.47
CA TYR A 68 -0.68 -19.74 -22.84
C TYR A 68 0.49 -20.31 -23.66
N GLU A 69 1.71 -20.25 -23.14
CA GLU A 69 2.88 -20.84 -23.79
C GLU A 69 2.73 -22.35 -24.01
N GLN A 70 2.16 -23.07 -23.05
CA GLN A 70 1.91 -24.51 -23.18
C GLN A 70 0.92 -24.81 -24.30
N PHE A 71 -0.18 -24.05 -24.40
CA PHE A 71 -1.18 -24.24 -25.46
C PHE A 71 -0.67 -23.88 -26.86
N GLN A 72 0.33 -23.01 -26.97
CA GLN A 72 0.96 -22.71 -28.26
C GLN A 72 1.92 -23.80 -28.76
N ARG A 73 2.37 -24.71 -27.89
CA ARG A 73 3.29 -25.78 -28.30
C ARG A 73 2.55 -26.88 -29.07
N LYS A 74 3.19 -27.41 -30.11
CA LYS A 74 2.66 -28.55 -30.89
C LYS A 74 2.50 -29.78 -30.00
N LYS A 75 1.35 -30.46 -30.06
CA LYS A 75 1.10 -31.70 -29.32
C LYS A 75 1.59 -32.90 -30.14
N LYS A 76 2.47 -33.72 -29.57
CA LYS A 76 3.08 -34.87 -30.28
C LYS A 76 2.06 -35.92 -30.75
N ASP A 77 0.97 -36.08 -30.00
CA ASP A 77 -0.05 -37.12 -30.21
C ASP A 77 -1.16 -36.73 -31.21
N GLN A 78 -1.10 -35.53 -31.80
CA GLN A 78 -2.12 -35.06 -32.75
C GLN A 78 -1.94 -35.59 -34.19
N TYR A 79 -0.81 -36.22 -34.50
CA TYR A 79 -0.46 -36.67 -35.88
C TYR A 79 -0.31 -38.20 -36.00
N SER A 80 -0.73 -38.97 -34.99
CA SER A 80 -0.53 -40.43 -34.93
C SER A 80 -1.54 -41.25 -35.75
N HIS A 81 -2.54 -40.61 -36.38
CA HIS A 81 -3.61 -41.28 -37.13
C HIS A 81 -3.57 -41.06 -38.64
N GLU A 82 -2.50 -40.45 -39.17
CA GLU A 82 -2.41 -40.00 -40.57
C GLU A 82 -1.29 -40.74 -41.36
N SER A 83 -0.95 -41.97 -40.96
CA SER A 83 0.07 -42.83 -41.59
C SER A 83 -0.52 -44.03 -42.31
#